data_AF-A0A497GIQ0-F1
#
_entry.id   AF-A0A497GIQ0-F1
#
_cell.length_a   1.000
_cell.length_b   1.000
_cell.length_c   1.000
_cell.angle_alpha   90.00
_cell.angle_beta   90.00
_cell.angle_gamma   90.00
#
_symmetry.space_group_name_H-M   'P 1'
#
loop_
_entity.id
_entity.type
_entity.pdbx_description
1 polymer ?
#
loop_
_entity_poly.entity_id
_entity_poly.type
_entity_poly.pdbx_seq_one_letter_code
_entity_poly.pdbx_strand_id
1 'polypeptide(L)' 'MAKHFPGKIAVAGGINAERAKPLVKAGASIIIVGGAIIKAKDPEEATKIIRKAIEEALTS' A
#
# COMPACT_ATOMS: atom_id res chain seq x y z
N MET A 1 -28.48 2.77 0.28
CA MET A 1 -27.36 3.73 0.24
C MET A 1 -26.17 3.13 0.96
N ALA A 2 -24.98 3.16 0.36
CA ALA A 2 -23.76 2.77 1.06
C ALA A 2 -23.47 3.78 2.18
N LYS A 3 -23.07 3.31 3.36
CA LYS A 3 -22.69 4.17 4.48
C LYS A 3 -21.35 4.85 4.15
N HIS A 4 -21.30 6.17 4.21
CA HIS A 4 -20.07 6.94 4.07
C HIS A 4 -19.27 6.88 5.37
N PHE A 5 -18.00 6.49 5.28
CA PHE A 5 -17.07 6.54 6.41
C PHE A 5 -16.19 7.79 6.29
N PRO A 6 -16.29 8.75 7.22
CA PRO A 6 -15.58 10.03 7.11
C PRO A 6 -14.10 9.96 7.52
N GLY A 7 -13.64 8.85 8.08
CA GLY A 7 -12.27 8.68 8.56
C GLY A 7 -11.29 8.22 7.47
N LYS A 8 -10.00 8.23 7.82
CA LYS A 8 -8.96 7.63 6.98
C LYS A 8 -9.17 6.12 6.90
N ILE A 9 -8.98 5.56 5.71
CA ILE A 9 -9.04 4.11 5.48
C ILE A 9 -7.61 3.57 5.42
N ALA A 10 -7.30 2.60 6.28
CA ALA A 10 -6.06 1.83 6.24
C ALA A 10 -6.33 0.44 5.65
N VAL A 11 -5.47 -0.03 4.76
CA VAL A 11 -5.59 -1.35 4.14
C VAL A 11 -4.35 -2.20 4.43
N ALA A 12 -4.58 -3.46 4.80
CA ALA A 12 -3.57 -4.46 5.07
C ALA A 12 -3.95 -5.79 4.40
N GLY A 13 -2.98 -6.71 4.28
CA GLY A 13 -3.21 -8.08 3.83
C GLY A 13 -2.50 -8.42 2.52
N GLY A 14 -1.38 -9.15 2.60
CA GLY A 14 -0.67 -9.67 1.42
C GLY A 14 -0.20 -8.61 0.42
N ILE A 15 -0.03 -7.36 0.86
CA ILE A 15 0.35 -6.23 0.02
C ILE A 15 1.84 -6.32 -0.34
N ASN A 16 2.14 -6.17 -1.63
CA ASN A 16 3.47 -6.06 -2.23
C ASN A 16 3.47 -4.86 -3.20
N ALA A 17 4.55 -4.67 -3.95
CA ALA A 17 4.68 -3.52 -4.86
C ALA A 17 3.59 -3.48 -5.95
N GLU A 18 3.24 -4.63 -6.52
CA GLU A 18 2.22 -4.75 -7.57
C GLU A 18 0.81 -4.42 -7.05
N ARG A 19 0.51 -4.83 -5.82
CA ARG A 19 -0.81 -4.64 -5.19
C ARG A 19 -0.98 -3.28 -4.52
N ALA A 20 0.11 -2.57 -4.20
CA ALA A 20 0.02 -1.29 -3.51
C ALA A 20 -0.70 -0.22 -4.35
N LYS A 21 -0.36 -0.11 -5.65
CA LYS A 21 -0.90 0.90 -6.57
C LYS A 21 -2.44 0.91 -6.68
N PRO A 22 -3.13 -0.21 -6.99
CA PRO A 22 -4.58 -0.20 -7.09
C PRO A 22 -5.29 0.12 -5.76
N LEU A 23 -4.70 -0.20 -4.60
CA LEU A 23 -5.27 0.12 -3.29
C LEU A 23 -5.25 1.62 -3.00
N VAL A 24 -4.14 2.29 -3.35
CA VAL A 24 -4.04 3.75 -3.27
C VAL A 24 -5.08 4.40 -4.18
N LYS A 25 -5.19 3.94 -5.44
CA LYS A 25 -6.18 4.45 -6.39
C LYS A 25 -7.63 4.22 -5.97
N ALA A 26 -7.89 3.17 -5.19
CA ALA A 26 -9.21 2.91 -4.61
C ALA A 26 -9.55 3.82 -3.41
N GLY A 27 -8.63 4.70 -2.97
CA GLY A 27 -8.86 5.67 -1.90
C GLY A 27 -8.29 5.26 -0.54
N ALA A 28 -7.43 4.23 -0.47
CA ALA A 28 -6.72 3.92 0.77
C ALA A 28 -5.83 5.09 1.19
N SER A 29 -6.03 5.60 2.40
CA SER A 29 -5.22 6.66 2.98
C SER A 29 -3.91 6.15 3.56
N ILE A 30 -3.87 4.88 3.98
CA ILE A 30 -2.73 4.24 4.61
C ILE A 30 -2.58 2.82 4.05
N ILE A 31 -1.36 2.45 3.64
CA ILE A 31 -1.01 1.11 3.19
C ILE A 31 -0.12 0.44 4.26
N ILE A 32 -0.55 -0.70 4.78
CA ILE A 32 0.17 -1.44 5.82
C ILE A 32 0.83 -2.67 5.20
N VAL A 33 2.16 -2.74 5.27
CA VAL A 33 2.96 -3.82 4.69
C VAL A 33 3.77 -4.50 5.77
N GLY A 34 3.52 -5.79 5.97
CA GLY A 34 4.26 -6.63 6.92
C GLY A 34 5.07 -7.71 6.20
N GLY A 35 4.39 -8.79 5.80
CA GLY A 35 5.02 -10.00 5.26
C GLY A 35 5.94 -9.77 4.06
N ALA A 36 5.61 -8.84 3.16
CA ALA A 36 6.45 -8.55 2.00
C ALA A 36 7.78 -7.85 2.36
N ILE A 37 7.86 -7.18 3.52
CA ILE A 37 9.09 -6.55 4.02
C ILE A 37 9.86 -7.52 4.91
N ILE A 38 9.24 -8.07 5.95
CA ILE A 38 9.96 -8.86 6.98
C ILE A 38 10.44 -10.22 6.48
N LYS A 39 9.90 -10.73 5.37
CA LYS A 39 10.31 -12.00 4.76
C LYS A 39 11.23 -11.80 3.55
N ALA A 40 11.52 -10.56 3.16
CA ALA A 40 12.40 -10.28 2.03
C ALA A 40 13.86 -10.59 2.39
N LYS A 41 14.64 -10.96 1.36
CA LYS A 41 16.11 -11.12 1.51
C LYS A 41 16.77 -9.79 1.91
N ASP A 42 16.25 -8.68 1.40
CA ASP A 42 16.64 -7.32 1.73
C ASP A 42 15.39 -6.50 2.07
N PRO A 43 15.10 -6.31 3.37
CA PRO A 43 13.94 -5.53 3.82
C PRO A 43 13.98 -4.06 3.42
N GLU A 44 15.17 -3.46 3.31
CA GLU A 44 15.32 -2.06 2.92
C GLU A 44 14.94 -1.87 1.45
N GLU A 45 15.48 -2.72 0.58
CA GLU A 45 15.19 -2.68 -0.85
C GLU A 45 13.71 -3.00 -1.13
N ALA A 46 13.15 -4.01 -0.46
CA ALA A 46 11.72 -4.32 -0.56
C ALA A 46 10.85 -3.11 -0.16
N THR A 47 11.25 -2.39 0.90
CA THR A 47 10.54 -1.19 1.34
C THR A 47 10.64 -0.06 0.29
N LYS A 48 11.82 0.18 -0.30
CA LYS A 48 12.02 1.19 -1.34
C LYS A 48 11.14 0.92 -2.56
N ILE A 49 11.13 -0.31 -3.06
CA ILE A 49 10.34 -0.72 -4.23
C ILE A 49 8.83 -0.51 -3.96
N ILE A 50 8.35 -0.94 -2.80
CA ILE A 50 6.94 -0.79 -2.42
C ILE A 50 6.57 0.70 -2.25
N ARG A 51 7.43 1.49 -1.61
CA ARG A 51 7.20 2.93 -1.43
C ARG A 51 7.12 3.65 -2.77
N LYS A 52 8.03 3.33 -3.71
CA LYS A 52 7.99 3.88 -5.07
C LYS A 52 6.67 3.57 -5.78
N ALA A 53 6.17 2.33 -5.68
CA ALA A 53 4.88 1.97 -6.26
C ALA A 53 3.69 2.76 -5.67
N ILE A 54 3.75 3.12 -4.38
CA ILE A 54 2.77 3.99 -3.71
C ILE A 54 2.90 5.43 -4.23
N GLU A 55 4.11 5.97 -4.32
CA GLU A 55 4.38 7.34 -4.81
C GLU A 55 3.94 7.52 -6.27
N GLU A 56 4.23 6.53 -7.13
CA GLU A 56 3.77 6.49 -8.51
C GLU A 56 2.24 6.46 -8.63
N ALA A 57 1.53 5.94 -7.61
CA ALA A 57 0.07 5.93 -7.60
C ALA A 57 -0.54 7.29 -7.24
N LEU A 58 0.21 8.16 -6.54
CA LEU A 58 -0.23 9.49 -6.12
C LEU A 58 0.01 10.57 -7.18
N THR A 59 0.92 10.31 -8.12
CA THR A 59 1.34 11.24 -9.18
C THR A 59 0.63 11.00 -10.52
N SER A 60 -0.17 9.92 -10.63
CA SER A 60 -0.86 9.48 -11.85
C SER A 60 -2.37 9.37 -11.68
#